data_AF-A0A7J8U9S4-F1
#
_entry.id   AF-A0A7J8U9S4-F1
#
_cell.length_a   1.000
_cell.length_b   1.000
_cell.length_c   1.000
_cell.angle_alpha   90.00
_cell.angle_beta   90.00
_cell.angle_gamma   90.00
#
_symmetry.space_group_name_H-M   'P 1'
#
loop_
_entity.id
_entity.type
_entity.pdbx_description
1 polymer ?
#
loop_
_entity_poly.entity_id
_entity_poly.type
_entity_poly.pdbx_seq_one_letter_code
_entity_poly.pdbx_strand_id
1 'polypeptide(L)'
;MLFLGHLGDTQLAAGSLAMAFANITGYSVLSGLALGLHEPTWENPSSECLTDWKPLLKLAAPSCVSVCLEWWWYEIMIVLCGLMVNPKPPVASMGILIQTTSFIYVFPSSLSFAVSTRVGNELGANRPYKARLSAVVAVFVSAMMGLSASTFASTTKDKWARMFTSDPEILRLTSIALPILGLCELGNCPQTVSCGVLRGSARPTTAANVNLGAFYLVGMPMAVGLGFYVGVGFSGLWMGLLSAQICCAGLMLYVVGSTDWDLQANRAQMLTCTDSRLSNDDCDNKGEEEQPLISITVTLAP
;
A
#
# COMPACT_ATOMS: atom_id res chain seq x y z
N MET A 1 2.89 7.32 -18.30
CA MET A 1 2.77 8.73 -17.86
C MET A 1 3.93 9.60 -18.33
N LEU A 2 5.16 9.19 -18.04
CA LEU A 2 6.40 9.94 -18.30
C LEU A 2 6.58 10.44 -19.76
N PHE A 3 6.12 9.67 -20.76
CA PHE A 3 6.16 10.06 -22.18
C PHE A 3 4.88 10.76 -22.70
N LEU A 4 3.77 10.67 -21.96
CA LEU A 4 2.46 11.16 -22.40
C LEU A 4 2.19 12.61 -21.98
N GLY A 5 2.87 13.11 -20.95
CA GLY A 5 2.74 14.51 -20.51
C GLY A 5 3.22 15.55 -21.54
N HIS A 6 4.03 15.14 -22.51
CA HIS A 6 4.50 16.02 -23.58
C HIS A 6 3.52 16.12 -24.76
N LEU A 7 2.49 15.26 -24.79
CA LEU A 7 1.55 15.15 -25.90
C LEU A 7 0.27 15.99 -25.66
N GLY A 8 -0.16 16.15 -24.40
CA GLY A 8 -1.30 16.99 -24.02
C GLY A 8 -2.20 16.35 -22.94
N ASP A 9 -3.07 17.16 -22.32
CA ASP A 9 -3.90 16.78 -21.17
C ASP A 9 -4.86 15.60 -21.47
N THR A 10 -5.38 15.53 -22.70
CA THR A 10 -6.27 14.45 -23.15
C THR A 10 -5.55 13.12 -23.36
N GLN A 11 -4.32 13.11 -23.86
CA GLN A 11 -3.55 11.85 -23.98
C GLN A 11 -3.02 11.38 -22.63
N LEU A 12 -2.75 12.30 -21.70
CA LEU A 12 -2.44 11.96 -20.32
C LEU A 12 -3.64 11.26 -19.64
N ALA A 13 -4.84 11.84 -19.74
CA ALA A 13 -6.06 11.23 -19.21
C ALA A 13 -6.37 9.86 -19.86
N ALA A 14 -6.24 9.76 -21.19
CA ALA A 14 -6.42 8.50 -21.90
C ALA A 14 -5.38 7.44 -21.50
N GLY A 15 -4.12 7.86 -21.29
CA GLY A 15 -3.07 6.99 -20.78
C GLY A 15 -3.32 6.48 -19.37
N SER A 16 -3.90 7.31 -18.49
CA SER A 16 -4.29 6.92 -17.13
C SER A 16 -5.38 5.87 -17.17
N LEU A 17 -6.40 6.10 -17.99
CA LEU A 17 -7.52 5.18 -18.15
C LEU A 17 -7.07 3.85 -18.77
N ALA A 18 -6.22 3.90 -19.81
CA ALA A 18 -5.68 2.70 -20.45
C ALA A 18 -4.82 1.86 -19.50
N MET A 19 -3.98 2.49 -18.65
CA MET A 19 -3.20 1.77 -17.64
C MET A 19 -4.10 1.15 -16.56
N ALA A 20 -5.12 1.86 -16.09
CA ALA A 20 -6.08 1.32 -15.12
C ALA A 20 -6.81 0.10 -15.70
N PHE A 21 -7.27 0.22 -16.95
CA PHE A 21 -7.95 -0.87 -17.65
C PHE A 21 -7.03 -2.06 -17.93
N ALA A 22 -5.78 -1.80 -18.35
CA ALA A 22 -4.79 -2.84 -18.62
C ALA A 22 -4.30 -3.53 -17.35
N ASN A 23 -4.18 -2.82 -16.22
CA ASN A 23 -3.79 -3.44 -14.95
C ASN A 23 -4.91 -4.34 -14.41
N ILE A 24 -6.17 -3.88 -14.44
CA ILE A 24 -7.30 -4.67 -13.95
C ILE A 24 -7.54 -5.87 -14.87
N THR A 25 -7.69 -5.62 -16.17
CA THR A 25 -8.01 -6.67 -17.16
C THR A 25 -6.82 -7.60 -17.41
N GLY A 26 -5.62 -7.05 -17.53
CA GLY A 26 -4.40 -7.81 -17.79
C GLY A 26 -4.02 -8.71 -16.61
N TYR A 27 -4.15 -8.23 -15.37
CA TYR A 27 -3.91 -9.06 -14.19
C TYR A 27 -4.91 -10.20 -14.08
N SER A 28 -6.21 -9.93 -14.26
CA SER A 28 -7.27 -10.95 -14.22
C SER A 28 -7.13 -12.02 -15.32
N VAL A 29 -6.76 -11.62 -16.53
CA VAL A 29 -6.55 -12.54 -17.66
C VAL A 29 -5.27 -13.37 -17.46
N LEU A 30 -4.16 -12.75 -17.03
CA LEU A 30 -2.92 -13.49 -16.74
C LEU A 30 -3.10 -14.45 -15.57
N SER A 31 -3.79 -14.04 -14.50
CA SER A 31 -4.05 -14.90 -13.35
C SER A 31 -4.95 -16.08 -13.72
N GLY A 32 -5.99 -15.84 -14.53
CA GLY A 32 -6.88 -16.89 -15.03
C GLY A 32 -6.13 -17.91 -15.90
N LEU A 33 -5.22 -17.44 -16.76
CA LEU A 33 -4.39 -18.29 -17.61
C LEU A 33 -3.30 -19.03 -16.82
N ALA A 34 -2.65 -18.37 -15.85
CA ALA A 34 -1.53 -18.93 -15.09
C ALA A 34 -1.97 -19.93 -14.01
N LEU A 35 -3.17 -19.79 -13.46
CA LEU A 35 -3.72 -20.70 -12.45
C LEU A 35 -4.28 -22.01 -13.05
N GLY A 36 -4.32 -22.14 -14.38
CA GLY A 36 -4.78 -23.37 -15.02
C GLY A 36 -6.21 -23.73 -14.62
N LEU A 37 -7.10 -22.73 -14.50
CA LEU A 37 -8.55 -22.91 -14.33
C LEU A 37 -9.15 -23.51 -15.61
N HIS A 38 -8.75 -24.74 -15.94
CA HIS A 38 -9.27 -25.53 -17.06
C HIS A 38 -10.40 -26.48 -16.61
N GLU A 39 -10.65 -26.58 -15.31
CA GLU A 39 -11.84 -27.21 -14.76
C GLU A 39 -13.04 -26.26 -14.93
N PRO A 40 -14.19 -26.71 -15.45
CA PRO A 40 -15.39 -25.89 -15.62
C PRO A 40 -16.03 -25.62 -14.25
N THR A 41 -15.41 -24.75 -13.46
CA THR A 41 -15.92 -24.22 -12.19
C THR A 41 -16.88 -23.04 -12.40
N TRP A 42 -17.16 -22.69 -13.65
CA TRP A 42 -18.07 -21.62 -14.01
C TRP A 42 -19.51 -22.08 -13.87
N GLU A 43 -20.10 -21.80 -12.71
CA GLU A 43 -21.55 -21.87 -12.53
C GLU A 43 -22.23 -20.65 -13.15
N ASN A 44 -23.49 -20.80 -13.55
CA ASN A 44 -24.26 -19.67 -14.08
C ASN A 44 -24.37 -18.59 -12.99
N PRO A 45 -24.17 -17.29 -13.33
CA PRO A 45 -24.23 -16.22 -12.34
C PRO A 45 -25.59 -16.24 -11.64
N SER A 46 -25.57 -16.57 -10.35
CA SER A 46 -26.77 -16.63 -9.49
C SER A 46 -26.90 -15.33 -8.70
N SER A 47 -28.11 -15.02 -8.21
CA SER A 47 -28.31 -13.84 -7.35
C SER A 47 -27.59 -13.96 -5.99
N GLU A 48 -27.12 -15.16 -5.61
CA GLU A 48 -26.27 -15.37 -4.43
C GLU A 48 -24.85 -14.80 -4.61
N CYS A 49 -24.38 -14.58 -5.85
CA CYS A 49 -23.13 -13.85 -6.10
C CYS A 49 -23.20 -12.38 -5.64
N LEU A 50 -24.41 -11.85 -5.41
CA LEU A 50 -24.65 -10.48 -4.94
C LEU A 50 -24.87 -10.40 -3.42
N THR A 51 -24.89 -11.53 -2.71
CA THR A 51 -24.98 -11.57 -1.24
C THR A 51 -23.59 -11.48 -0.56
N ASP A 52 -23.52 -11.12 0.72
CA ASP A 52 -22.29 -11.06 1.55
C ASP A 52 -21.15 -10.09 1.13
N TRP A 53 -21.46 -9.04 0.36
CA TRP A 53 -20.47 -7.99 0.02
C TRP A 53 -19.98 -7.19 1.23
N LYS A 54 -20.76 -7.12 2.32
CA LYS A 54 -20.42 -6.34 3.53
C LYS A 54 -19.11 -6.80 4.19
N PRO A 55 -18.94 -8.10 4.50
CA PRO A 55 -17.65 -8.75 4.77
C PRO A 55 -16.46 -8.27 3.93
N LEU A 56 -16.58 -8.38 2.61
CA LEU A 56 -15.53 -8.05 1.66
C LEU A 56 -15.20 -6.56 1.68
N LEU A 57 -16.23 -5.70 1.68
CA LEU A 57 -16.07 -4.25 1.75
C LEU A 57 -15.43 -3.80 3.07
N LYS A 58 -15.73 -4.46 4.20
CA LYS A 58 -15.14 -4.17 5.51
C LYS A 58 -13.62 -4.38 5.52
N LEU A 59 -13.08 -5.25 4.65
CA LEU A 59 -11.64 -5.47 4.48
C LEU A 59 -11.04 -4.65 3.32
N ALA A 60 -11.76 -4.55 2.21
CA ALA A 60 -11.30 -3.85 1.01
C ALA A 60 -11.23 -2.34 1.21
N ALA A 61 -12.24 -1.73 1.85
CA ALA A 61 -12.29 -0.27 2.01
C ALA A 61 -11.12 0.27 2.86
N PRO A 62 -10.79 -0.30 4.05
CA PRO A 62 -9.62 0.16 4.79
C PRO A 62 -8.31 -0.08 4.04
N SER A 63 -8.20 -1.16 3.27
CA SER A 63 -7.01 -1.41 2.43
C SER A 63 -6.83 -0.34 1.37
N CYS A 64 -7.92 0.02 0.68
CA CYS A 64 -7.96 1.08 -0.32
C CYS A 64 -7.60 2.43 0.30
N VAL A 65 -8.26 2.79 1.40
CA VAL A 65 -8.01 4.04 2.15
C VAL A 65 -6.55 4.12 2.60
N SER A 66 -5.97 3.03 3.13
CA SER A 66 -4.58 3.00 3.56
C SER A 66 -3.61 3.41 2.45
N VAL A 67 -3.83 2.90 1.22
CA VAL A 67 -3.02 3.22 0.04
C VAL A 67 -3.32 4.65 -0.44
N CYS A 68 -4.60 5.03 -0.55
CA CYS A 68 -4.99 6.37 -0.97
C CYS A 68 -4.41 7.46 -0.06
N LEU A 69 -4.38 7.24 1.25
CA LEU A 69 -3.82 8.18 2.22
C LEU A 69 -2.35 8.49 1.95
N GLU A 70 -1.57 7.52 1.49
CA GLU A 70 -0.16 7.71 1.12
C GLU A 70 -0.05 8.55 -0.17
N TRP A 71 -0.80 8.18 -1.21
CA TRP A 71 -0.74 8.87 -2.51
C TRP A 71 -1.29 10.30 -2.47
N TRP A 72 -2.41 10.50 -1.76
CA TRP A 72 -2.97 11.83 -1.55
C TRP A 72 -2.03 12.74 -0.78
N TRP A 73 -1.18 12.19 0.08
CA TRP A 73 -0.18 12.97 0.77
C TRP A 73 0.85 13.59 -0.21
N TYR A 74 1.26 12.86 -1.25
CA TYR A 74 2.10 13.42 -2.33
C TYR A 74 1.37 14.51 -3.14
N GLU A 75 0.08 14.35 -3.40
CA GLU A 75 -0.72 15.40 -4.07
C GLU A 75 -0.80 16.67 -3.22
N ILE A 76 -1.00 16.52 -1.91
CA ILE A 76 -0.98 17.64 -0.98
C ILE A 76 0.40 18.32 -0.99
N MET A 77 1.50 17.57 -1.02
CA MET A 77 2.83 18.18 -1.17
C MET A 77 2.97 18.97 -2.48
N ILE A 78 2.44 18.48 -3.61
CA ILE A 78 2.46 19.23 -4.87
C ILE A 78 1.72 20.57 -4.70
N VAL A 79 0.53 20.54 -4.08
CA VAL A 79 -0.24 21.75 -3.79
C VAL A 79 0.56 22.70 -2.90
N LEU A 80 1.22 22.20 -1.85
CA LEU A 80 2.09 23.00 -0.97
C LEU A 80 3.27 23.62 -1.73
N CYS A 81 3.91 22.87 -2.63
CA CYS A 81 4.93 23.42 -3.53
C CYS A 81 4.39 24.57 -4.40
N GLY A 82 3.12 24.47 -4.83
CA GLY A 82 2.42 25.51 -5.59
C GLY A 82 2.14 26.80 -4.79
N LEU A 83 2.18 26.73 -3.45
CA LEU A 83 2.00 27.88 -2.56
C LEU A 83 3.33 28.55 -2.17
N MET A 84 4.47 28.03 -2.61
CA MET A 84 5.78 28.66 -2.37
C MET A 84 5.96 29.92 -3.22
N VAL A 85 6.84 30.83 -2.76
CA VAL A 85 7.13 32.12 -3.42
C VAL A 85 7.47 31.96 -4.91
N ASN A 86 8.27 30.93 -5.24
CA ASN A 86 8.56 30.53 -6.62
C ASN A 86 8.04 29.11 -6.86
N PRO A 87 6.80 28.93 -7.36
CA PRO A 87 6.15 27.62 -7.38
C PRO A 87 6.58 26.73 -8.55
N LYS A 88 6.98 27.31 -9.70
CA LYS A 88 7.29 26.53 -10.92
C LYS A 88 8.40 25.48 -10.70
N PRO A 89 9.57 25.84 -10.12
CA PRO A 89 10.65 24.87 -9.96
C PRO A 89 10.35 23.77 -8.92
N PRO A 90 9.85 24.06 -7.70
CA PRO A 90 9.44 23.05 -6.73
C PRO A 90 8.38 22.08 -7.26
N VAL A 91 7.35 22.58 -7.95
CA VAL A 91 6.29 21.73 -8.52
C VAL A 91 6.86 20.81 -9.62
N ALA A 92 7.70 21.34 -10.51
CA ALA A 92 8.34 20.52 -11.55
C ALA A 92 9.30 19.48 -10.94
N SER A 93 10.07 19.84 -9.91
CA SER A 93 10.90 18.90 -9.14
C SER A 93 10.07 17.80 -8.47
N MET A 94 8.91 18.12 -7.88
CA MET A 94 7.99 17.11 -7.33
C MET A 94 7.56 16.10 -8.39
N GLY A 95 7.27 16.55 -9.61
CA GLY A 95 6.92 15.65 -10.71
C GLY A 95 8.02 14.61 -10.98
N ILE A 96 9.29 15.04 -11.06
CA ILE A 96 10.43 14.13 -11.23
C ILE A 96 10.55 13.17 -10.05
N LEU A 97 10.44 13.69 -8.82
CA LEU A 97 10.60 12.91 -7.59
C LEU A 97 9.50 11.86 -7.44
N ILE A 98 8.23 12.20 -7.69
CA ILE A 98 7.11 11.26 -7.63
C ILE A 98 7.26 10.15 -8.68
N GLN A 99 7.70 10.48 -9.90
CA GLN A 99 7.99 9.46 -10.91
C GLN A 99 9.12 8.52 -10.47
N THR A 100 10.12 9.07 -9.77
CA THR A 100 11.25 8.30 -9.22
C THR A 100 10.79 7.38 -8.08
N THR A 101 10.03 7.91 -7.13
CA THR A 101 9.40 7.13 -6.04
C THR A 101 8.51 6.04 -6.62
N SER A 102 7.67 6.35 -7.62
CA SER A 102 6.79 5.35 -8.25
C SER A 102 7.58 4.20 -8.87
N PHE A 103 8.69 4.50 -9.55
CA PHE A 103 9.58 3.47 -10.10
C PHE A 103 10.18 2.57 -9.02
N ILE A 104 10.67 3.16 -7.93
CA ILE A 104 11.23 2.43 -6.78
C ILE A 104 10.15 1.60 -6.07
N TYR A 105 8.94 2.15 -5.91
CA TYR A 105 7.83 1.59 -5.16
C TYR A 105 7.23 0.31 -5.79
N VAL A 106 7.41 0.10 -7.10
CA VAL A 106 6.93 -1.13 -7.77
C VAL A 106 7.49 -2.39 -7.10
N PHE A 107 8.75 -2.35 -6.66
CA PHE A 107 9.40 -3.51 -6.05
C PHE A 107 8.81 -3.89 -4.67
N PRO A 108 8.79 -3.00 -3.65
CA PRO A 108 8.18 -3.32 -2.35
C PRO A 108 6.67 -3.56 -2.45
N SER A 109 5.96 -2.88 -3.36
CA SER A 109 4.53 -3.14 -3.61
C SER A 109 4.30 -4.57 -4.08
N SER A 110 5.13 -5.07 -5.00
CA SER A 110 5.06 -6.46 -5.48
C SER A 110 5.31 -7.46 -4.35
N LEU A 111 6.30 -7.21 -3.50
CA LEU A 111 6.57 -8.03 -2.32
C LEU A 111 5.42 -7.99 -1.31
N SER A 112 4.77 -6.82 -1.15
CA SER A 112 3.60 -6.63 -0.31
C SER A 112 2.41 -7.48 -0.75
N PHE A 113 2.13 -7.58 -2.06
CA PHE A 113 1.11 -8.48 -2.58
C PHE A 113 1.49 -9.96 -2.35
N ALA A 114 2.74 -10.34 -2.63
CA ALA A 114 3.20 -11.71 -2.45
C ALA A 114 3.11 -12.17 -0.97
N VAL A 115 3.52 -11.32 -0.02
CA VAL A 115 3.42 -11.64 1.41
C VAL A 115 1.97 -11.66 1.89
N SER A 116 1.11 -10.77 1.38
CA SER A 116 -0.32 -10.76 1.71
C SER A 116 -0.97 -12.09 1.37
N THR A 117 -0.75 -12.59 0.16
CA THR A 117 -1.26 -13.90 -0.28
C THR A 117 -0.65 -15.03 0.54
N ARG A 118 0.66 -15.03 0.75
CA ARG A 118 1.35 -16.11 1.48
C ARG A 118 0.94 -16.19 2.95
N VAL A 119 0.86 -15.05 3.64
CA VAL A 119 0.41 -14.98 5.03
C VAL A 119 -1.05 -15.40 5.13
N GLY A 120 -1.92 -14.93 4.23
CA GLY A 120 -3.32 -15.36 4.20
C GLY A 120 -3.47 -16.87 4.01
N ASN A 121 -2.72 -17.46 3.07
CA ASN A 121 -2.77 -18.90 2.82
C ASN A 121 -2.25 -19.72 4.01
N GLU A 122 -1.14 -19.31 4.64
CA GLU A 122 -0.58 -20.05 5.78
C GLU A 122 -1.46 -19.92 7.04
N LEU A 123 -2.10 -18.76 7.26
CA LEU A 123 -3.08 -18.58 8.33
C LEU A 123 -4.35 -19.41 8.08
N GLY A 124 -4.87 -19.40 6.84
CA GLY A 124 -6.00 -20.23 6.43
C GLY A 124 -5.72 -21.73 6.51
N ALA A 125 -4.46 -22.15 6.32
CA ALA A 125 -4.02 -23.53 6.51
C ALA A 125 -3.71 -23.90 7.98
N ASN A 126 -4.01 -23.01 8.93
CA ASN A 126 -3.72 -23.15 10.36
C ASN A 126 -2.22 -23.41 10.66
N ARG A 127 -1.32 -22.68 9.97
CA ARG A 127 0.15 -22.78 10.11
C ARG A 127 0.75 -21.45 10.60
N PRO A 128 0.47 -21.04 11.85
CA PRO A 128 0.87 -19.73 12.38
C PRO A 128 2.38 -19.48 12.30
N TYR A 129 3.20 -20.52 12.55
CA TYR A 129 4.65 -20.42 12.44
C TYR A 129 5.13 -20.04 11.03
N LYS A 130 4.54 -20.64 9.98
CA LYS A 130 4.91 -20.34 8.59
C LYS A 130 4.43 -18.96 8.14
N ALA A 131 3.27 -18.53 8.63
CA ALA A 131 2.79 -17.17 8.44
C ALA A 131 3.75 -16.14 9.04
N ARG A 132 4.16 -16.35 10.31
CA ARG A 132 5.16 -15.52 10.98
C ARG A 132 6.49 -15.47 10.22
N LEU A 133 7.00 -16.63 9.83
CA LEU A 133 8.26 -16.71 9.09
C LEU A 133 8.18 -15.95 7.77
N SER A 134 7.06 -16.07 7.04
CA SER A 134 6.84 -15.34 5.78
C SER A 134 6.84 -13.83 5.98
N ALA A 135 6.20 -13.34 7.04
CA ALA A 135 6.19 -11.92 7.40
C ALA A 135 7.59 -11.40 7.76
N VAL A 136 8.33 -12.12 8.63
CA VAL A 136 9.68 -11.71 9.06
C VAL A 136 10.66 -11.68 7.89
N VAL A 137 10.66 -12.71 7.04
CA VAL A 137 11.52 -12.76 5.85
C VAL A 137 11.17 -11.63 4.88
N ALA A 138 9.88 -11.38 4.64
CA ALA A 138 9.47 -10.30 3.75
C ALA A 138 9.89 -8.92 4.27
N VAL A 139 9.73 -8.66 5.58
CA VAL A 139 10.20 -7.41 6.20
C VAL A 139 11.70 -7.25 6.05
N PHE A 140 12.49 -8.31 6.29
CA PHE A 140 13.94 -8.26 6.10
C PHE A 140 14.34 -7.96 4.65
N VAL A 141 13.75 -8.67 3.69
CA VAL A 141 13.99 -8.42 2.25
C VAL A 141 13.60 -6.99 1.88
N SER A 142 12.48 -6.48 2.39
CA SER A 142 12.04 -5.12 2.12
C SER A 142 12.99 -4.05 2.69
N ALA A 143 13.63 -4.30 3.83
CA ALA A 143 14.64 -3.41 4.39
C ALA A 143 15.89 -3.37 3.49
N MET A 144 16.30 -4.51 2.92
CA MET A 144 17.38 -4.56 1.93
C MET A 144 17.00 -3.79 0.65
N MET A 145 15.75 -3.90 0.21
CA MET A 145 15.24 -3.14 -0.94
C MET A 145 15.27 -1.64 -0.66
N GLY A 146 14.81 -1.20 0.53
CA GLY A 146 14.90 0.19 0.97
C GLY A 146 16.35 0.70 0.99
N LEU A 147 17.30 -0.11 1.45
CA LEU A 147 18.72 0.25 1.44
C LEU A 147 19.27 0.41 0.01
N SER A 148 18.88 -0.49 -0.89
CA SER A 148 19.24 -0.40 -2.29
C SER A 148 18.66 0.85 -2.96
N ALA A 149 17.40 1.19 -2.65
CA ALA A 149 16.71 2.38 -3.14
C ALA A 149 17.36 3.66 -2.61
N SER A 150 17.70 3.70 -1.32
CA SER A 150 18.40 4.82 -0.70
C SER A 150 19.78 5.06 -1.32
N THR A 151 20.53 3.98 -1.56
CA THR A 151 21.83 4.03 -2.24
C THR A 151 21.68 4.51 -3.68
N PHE A 152 20.70 3.99 -4.42
CA PHE A 152 20.40 4.40 -5.78
C PHE A 152 20.05 5.89 -5.86
N ALA A 153 19.14 6.38 -5.01
CA ALA A 153 18.72 7.78 -5.01
C ALA A 153 19.88 8.72 -4.63
N SER A 154 20.69 8.33 -3.66
CA SER A 154 21.85 9.12 -3.22
C SER A 154 22.94 9.20 -4.30
N THR A 155 23.21 8.10 -5.00
CA THR A 155 24.27 8.04 -6.03
C THR A 155 23.86 8.69 -7.36
N THR A 156 22.57 8.70 -7.68
CA THR A 156 22.05 9.26 -8.93
C THR A 156 21.62 10.73 -8.83
N LYS A 157 21.63 11.33 -7.63
CA LYS A 157 21.11 12.68 -7.33
C LYS A 157 21.47 13.78 -8.33
N ASP A 158 22.71 13.78 -8.85
CA ASP A 158 23.20 14.83 -9.76
C ASP A 158 22.97 14.53 -11.24
N LYS A 159 22.62 13.30 -11.60
CA LYS A 159 22.46 12.85 -12.99
C LYS A 159 21.00 12.58 -13.34
N TRP A 160 20.21 12.14 -12.36
CA TRP A 160 18.85 11.66 -12.58
C TRP A 160 17.94 12.72 -13.22
N ALA A 161 17.89 13.92 -12.63
CA ALA A 161 17.03 15.00 -13.09
C ALA A 161 17.41 15.54 -14.48
N ARG A 162 18.68 15.36 -14.91
CA ARG A 162 19.16 15.78 -16.24
C ARG A 162 18.52 15.00 -17.40
N MET A 163 17.93 13.84 -17.12
CA MET A 163 17.16 13.09 -18.11
C MET A 163 15.79 13.73 -18.39
N PHE A 164 15.31 14.60 -17.50
CA PHE A 164 13.97 15.20 -17.57
C PHE A 164 14.02 16.68 -17.97
N THR A 165 15.05 17.41 -17.55
CA THR A 165 15.13 18.86 -17.77
C THR A 165 16.58 19.35 -17.80
N SER A 166 16.76 20.52 -18.42
CA SER A 166 18.01 21.29 -18.41
C SER A 166 17.91 22.54 -17.53
N ASP A 167 16.78 22.77 -16.85
CA ASP A 167 16.58 23.93 -15.98
C ASP A 167 17.44 23.80 -14.70
N PRO A 168 18.38 24.72 -14.43
CA PRO A 168 19.32 24.60 -13.32
C PRO A 168 18.65 24.65 -11.95
N GLU A 169 17.52 25.33 -11.80
CA GLU A 169 16.82 25.43 -10.52
C GLU A 169 16.10 24.12 -10.19
N ILE A 170 15.44 23.50 -11.18
CA ILE A 170 14.80 22.18 -11.04
C ILE A 170 15.87 21.11 -10.75
N LEU A 171 17.00 21.14 -11.46
CA LEU A 171 18.12 20.23 -11.24
C LEU A 171 18.64 20.33 -9.79
N ARG A 172 18.83 21.55 -9.29
CA ARG A 172 19.31 21.80 -7.93
C ARG A 172 18.34 21.28 -6.88
N LEU A 173 17.05 21.63 -6.98
CA LEU A 173 16.03 21.20 -6.02
C LEU A 173 15.89 19.67 -5.99
N THR A 174 15.88 19.04 -7.17
CA THR A 174 15.79 17.58 -7.29
C THR A 174 17.02 16.88 -6.71
N SER A 175 18.23 17.39 -6.94
CA SER A 175 19.47 16.82 -6.36
C SER A 175 19.51 16.93 -4.83
N ILE A 176 18.92 17.97 -4.24
CA ILE A 176 18.78 18.11 -2.78
C ILE A 176 17.75 17.11 -2.23
N ALA A 177 16.62 16.93 -2.90
CA ALA A 177 15.53 16.08 -2.41
C ALA A 177 15.75 14.58 -2.66
N LEU A 178 16.47 14.17 -3.72
CA LEU A 178 16.68 12.75 -4.04
C LEU A 178 17.26 11.94 -2.87
N PRO A 179 18.31 12.40 -2.16
CA PRO A 179 18.83 11.69 -0.99
C PRO A 179 17.81 11.60 0.15
N ILE A 180 17.00 12.64 0.38
CA ILE A 180 15.96 12.63 1.41
C ILE A 180 14.88 11.61 1.05
N LEU A 181 14.45 11.60 -0.21
CA LEU A 181 13.55 10.58 -0.77
C LEU A 181 14.14 9.18 -0.56
N GLY A 182 15.43 8.97 -0.85
CA GLY A 182 16.11 7.70 -0.60
C GLY A 182 16.04 7.27 0.87
N LEU A 183 16.19 8.19 1.81
CA LEU A 183 16.01 7.91 3.24
C LEU A 183 14.55 7.60 3.59
N CYS A 184 13.57 8.24 2.95
CA CYS A 184 12.17 7.91 3.11
C CYS A 184 11.88 6.46 2.68
N GLU A 185 12.52 5.97 1.62
CA GLU A 185 12.34 4.60 1.11
C GLU A 185 12.83 3.53 2.09
N LEU A 186 13.75 3.84 3.00
CA LEU A 186 14.17 2.94 4.08
C LEU A 186 13.01 2.60 5.02
N GLY A 187 12.12 3.57 5.28
CA GLY A 187 10.92 3.36 6.08
C GLY A 187 9.75 2.84 5.23
N ASN A 188 9.60 3.37 4.02
CA ASN A 188 8.51 3.05 3.11
C ASN A 188 8.48 1.56 2.74
N CYS A 189 9.64 0.96 2.41
CA CYS A 189 9.67 -0.43 1.97
C CYS A 189 9.17 -1.41 3.06
N PRO A 190 9.69 -1.39 4.30
CA PRO A 190 9.15 -2.16 5.42
C PRO A 190 7.69 -1.84 5.76
N GLN A 191 7.29 -0.57 5.71
CA GLN A 191 5.91 -0.14 5.94
C GLN A 191 4.96 -0.78 4.92
N THR A 192 5.30 -0.70 3.63
CA THR A 192 4.49 -1.22 2.52
C THR A 192 4.32 -2.73 2.61
N VAL A 193 5.39 -3.45 2.94
CA VAL A 193 5.34 -4.90 3.14
C VAL A 193 4.55 -5.27 4.40
N SER A 194 4.69 -4.51 5.48
CA SER A 194 3.91 -4.69 6.72
C SER A 194 2.41 -4.48 6.48
N CYS A 195 2.02 -3.50 5.65
CA CYS A 195 0.65 -3.35 5.17
C CYS A 195 0.16 -4.61 4.44
N GLY A 196 1.02 -5.24 3.63
CA GLY A 196 0.75 -6.53 3.00
C GLY A 196 0.50 -7.65 4.01
N VAL A 197 1.33 -7.73 5.07
CA VAL A 197 1.13 -8.69 6.17
C VAL A 197 -0.20 -8.47 6.89
N LEU A 198 -0.56 -7.22 7.17
CA LEU A 198 -1.83 -6.86 7.82
C LEU A 198 -3.03 -7.15 6.92
N ARG A 199 -2.94 -6.90 5.61
CA ARG A 199 -3.98 -7.30 4.65
C ARG A 199 -4.13 -8.83 4.62
N GLY A 200 -3.02 -9.57 4.55
CA GLY A 200 -3.01 -11.03 4.57
C GLY A 200 -3.55 -11.65 5.86
N SER A 201 -3.47 -10.94 6.97
CA SER A 201 -4.05 -11.35 8.27
C SER A 201 -5.44 -10.77 8.55
N ALA A 202 -6.12 -10.24 7.53
CA ALA A 202 -7.45 -9.64 7.62
C ALA A 202 -7.56 -8.47 8.63
N ARG A 203 -6.49 -7.69 8.79
CA ARG A 203 -6.39 -6.51 9.67
C ARG A 203 -6.02 -5.19 8.96
N PRO A 204 -6.60 -4.88 7.78
CA PRO A 204 -6.21 -3.68 7.03
C PRO A 204 -6.55 -2.36 7.74
N THR A 205 -7.54 -2.34 8.63
CA THR A 205 -7.90 -1.15 9.42
C THR A 205 -6.77 -0.67 10.32
N THR A 206 -5.98 -1.59 10.88
CA THR A 206 -4.81 -1.21 11.69
C THR A 206 -3.78 -0.47 10.84
N ALA A 207 -3.53 -0.95 9.61
CA ALA A 207 -2.63 -0.30 8.68
C ALA A 207 -3.11 1.11 8.30
N ALA A 208 -4.40 1.24 7.96
CA ALA A 208 -5.00 2.52 7.60
C ALA A 208 -4.89 3.57 8.72
N ASN A 209 -5.15 3.16 9.97
CA ASN A 209 -5.06 4.06 11.13
C ASN A 209 -3.62 4.52 11.40
N VAL A 210 -2.64 3.62 11.27
CA VAL A 210 -1.23 3.96 11.41
C VAL A 210 -0.79 4.93 10.32
N ASN A 211 -1.16 4.68 9.05
CA ASN A 211 -0.87 5.58 7.94
C ASN A 211 -1.49 6.97 8.17
N LEU A 212 -2.78 7.03 8.54
CA LEU A 212 -3.46 8.28 8.81
C LEU A 212 -2.74 9.09 9.90
N GLY A 213 -2.42 8.44 11.03
CA GLY A 213 -1.72 9.09 12.14
C GLY A 213 -0.33 9.59 11.74
N ALA A 214 0.49 8.74 11.12
CA ALA A 214 1.87 9.09 10.79
C ALA A 214 1.96 10.19 9.71
N PHE A 215 1.21 10.09 8.62
CA PHE A 215 1.29 11.07 7.54
C PHE A 215 0.62 12.40 7.88
N TYR A 216 -0.54 12.38 8.52
CA TYR A 216 -1.37 13.58 8.70
C TYR A 216 -1.20 14.24 10.07
N LEU A 217 -0.90 13.50 11.14
CA LEU A 217 -0.68 14.09 12.48
C LEU A 217 0.80 14.37 12.77
N VAL A 218 1.73 13.68 12.11
CA VAL A 218 3.18 13.91 12.29
C VAL A 218 3.76 14.56 11.03
N GLY A 219 3.63 13.92 9.88
CA GLY A 219 4.24 14.37 8.63
C GLY A 219 3.79 15.76 8.18
N MET A 220 2.48 16.00 8.14
CA MET A 220 1.89 17.25 7.66
C MET A 220 2.32 18.46 8.52
N PRO A 221 2.18 18.45 9.86
CA PRO A 221 2.68 19.56 10.69
C PRO A 221 4.18 19.81 10.52
N MET A 222 4.98 18.75 10.42
CA MET A 222 6.43 18.88 10.20
C MET A 222 6.74 19.47 8.83
N ALA A 223 6.06 19.02 7.77
CA ALA A 223 6.22 19.54 6.42
C ALA A 223 5.86 21.04 6.36
N VAL A 224 4.70 21.42 6.88
CA VAL A 224 4.23 22.81 6.86
C VAL A 224 5.11 23.69 7.76
N GLY A 225 5.44 23.21 8.96
CA GLY A 225 6.31 23.90 9.92
C GLY A 225 7.70 24.19 9.34
N LEU A 226 8.39 23.16 8.83
CA LEU A 226 9.72 23.32 8.26
C LEU A 226 9.70 24.06 6.92
N GLY A 227 8.71 23.76 6.08
CA GLY A 227 8.59 24.32 4.74
C GLY A 227 8.28 25.82 4.73
N PHE A 228 7.36 26.27 5.57
CA PHE A 228 6.84 27.65 5.52
C PHE A 228 7.22 28.51 6.74
N TYR A 229 7.20 27.97 7.96
CA TYR A 229 7.46 28.76 9.17
C TYR A 229 8.96 28.92 9.48
N VAL A 230 9.71 27.83 9.41
CA VAL A 230 11.17 27.84 9.66
C VAL A 230 11.96 28.31 8.44
N GLY A 231 11.32 28.34 7.25
CA GLY A 231 11.95 28.83 6.02
C GLY A 231 12.90 27.84 5.34
N VAL A 232 12.81 26.54 5.67
CA VAL A 232 13.61 25.48 5.00
C VAL A 232 13.11 25.23 3.56
N GLY A 233 11.89 25.66 3.24
CA GLY A 233 11.32 25.63 1.89
C GLY A 233 11.07 24.20 1.40
N PHE A 234 11.42 23.94 0.13
CA PHE A 234 11.20 22.66 -0.54
C PHE A 234 11.74 21.45 0.24
N SER A 235 12.96 21.56 0.77
CA SER A 235 13.57 20.49 1.57
C SER A 235 12.79 20.22 2.87
N GLY A 236 12.19 21.25 3.47
CA GLY A 236 11.35 21.12 4.65
C GLY A 236 10.14 20.21 4.43
N LEU A 237 9.51 20.25 3.24
CA LEU A 237 8.41 19.35 2.89
C LEU A 237 8.87 17.89 2.86
N TRP A 238 10.03 17.61 2.27
CA TRP A 238 10.62 16.27 2.22
C TRP A 238 11.08 15.76 3.59
N MET A 239 11.55 16.64 4.46
CA MET A 239 11.82 16.30 5.86
C MET A 239 10.54 15.95 6.63
N GLY A 240 9.42 16.58 6.28
CA GLY A 240 8.09 16.18 6.74
C GLY A 240 7.74 14.75 6.31
N LEU A 241 7.95 14.40 5.03
CA LEU A 241 7.78 13.02 4.55
C LEU A 241 8.64 12.03 5.35
N LEU A 242 9.91 12.38 5.54
CA LEU A 242 10.86 11.53 6.26
C LEU A 242 10.38 11.27 7.69
N SER A 243 9.89 12.29 8.39
CA SER A 243 9.34 12.14 9.73
C SER A 243 8.10 11.23 9.78
N ALA A 244 7.21 11.35 8.79
CA ALA A 244 6.06 10.46 8.65
C ALA A 244 6.51 9.02 8.43
N GLN A 245 7.48 8.79 7.54
CA GLN A 245 7.97 7.46 7.20
C GLN A 245 8.66 6.77 8.38
N ILE A 246 9.45 7.51 9.18
CA ILE A 246 10.07 6.98 10.40
C ILE A 246 8.99 6.56 11.40
N CYS A 247 7.99 7.42 11.63
CA CYS A 247 6.88 7.11 12.54
C CYS A 247 6.07 5.91 12.06
N CYS A 248 5.67 5.90 10.78
CA CYS A 248 4.85 4.87 10.18
C CYS A 248 5.56 3.51 10.19
N ALA A 249 6.82 3.46 9.74
CA ALA A 249 7.60 2.23 9.75
C ALA A 249 7.78 1.68 11.17
N GLY A 250 8.09 2.53 12.16
CA GLY A 250 8.21 2.11 13.55
C GLY A 250 6.92 1.50 14.10
N LEU A 251 5.78 2.15 13.88
CA LEU A 251 4.47 1.66 14.32
C LEU A 251 4.06 0.37 13.60
N MET A 252 4.25 0.28 12.28
CA MET A 252 3.95 -0.93 11.51
C MET A 252 4.80 -2.13 11.94
N LEU A 253 6.11 -1.92 12.12
CA LEU A 253 7.01 -2.97 12.60
C LEU A 253 6.66 -3.41 14.02
N TYR A 254 6.25 -2.48 14.89
CA TYR A 254 5.74 -2.81 16.22
C TYR A 254 4.47 -3.66 16.13
N VAL A 255 3.51 -3.31 15.28
CA VAL A 255 2.27 -4.08 15.10
C VAL A 255 2.55 -5.48 14.57
N VAL A 256 3.43 -5.62 13.57
CA VAL A 256 3.81 -6.94 13.03
C VAL A 256 4.58 -7.76 14.07
N GLY A 257 5.51 -7.13 14.78
CA GLY A 257 6.33 -7.78 15.81
C GLY A 257 5.54 -8.22 17.06
N SER A 258 4.47 -7.50 17.39
CA SER A 258 3.57 -7.83 18.52
C SER A 258 2.36 -8.68 18.11
N THR A 259 2.27 -9.11 16.85
CA THR A 259 1.15 -9.93 16.39
C THR A 259 1.22 -11.34 16.97
N ASP A 260 0.16 -11.73 17.68
CA ASP A 260 -0.08 -13.12 18.08
C ASP A 260 -0.56 -13.93 16.88
N TRP A 261 0.34 -14.77 16.35
CA TRP A 261 0.12 -15.55 15.14
C TRP A 261 -0.83 -16.71 15.37
N ASP A 262 -0.83 -17.33 16.56
CA ASP A 262 -1.74 -18.41 16.92
C ASP A 262 -3.17 -17.89 17.01
N LEU A 263 -3.36 -16.72 17.62
CA LEU A 263 -4.64 -16.01 17.61
C LEU A 263 -5.10 -15.68 16.19
N GLN A 264 -4.21 -15.21 15.31
CA GLN A 264 -4.59 -14.91 13.92
C GLN A 264 -4.94 -16.17 13.12
N ALA A 265 -4.29 -17.30 13.37
CA ALA A 265 -4.63 -18.56 12.70
C ALA A 265 -6.01 -19.06 13.14
N ASN A 266 -6.32 -18.99 14.44
CA ASN A 266 -7.65 -19.30 14.96
C ASN A 266 -8.73 -18.39 14.38
N ARG A 267 -8.45 -17.07 14.30
CA ARG A 267 -9.36 -16.12 13.65
C ARG A 267 -9.57 -16.46 12.18
N ALA A 268 -8.52 -16.81 11.44
CA ALA A 268 -8.65 -17.21 10.04
C ALA A 268 -9.59 -18.43 9.89
N GLN A 269 -9.51 -19.43 10.77
CA GLN A 269 -10.44 -20.56 10.77
C GLN A 269 -11.89 -20.09 10.98
N MET A 270 -12.15 -19.26 11.99
CA MET A 270 -13.48 -18.72 12.28
C MET A 270 -14.06 -17.93 11.10
N LEU A 271 -13.22 -17.17 10.39
CA LEU A 271 -13.62 -16.41 9.21
C LEU A 271 -13.98 -17.30 8.01
N THR A 272 -13.45 -18.53 7.96
CA THR A 272 -13.69 -19.52 6.91
C THR A 272 -14.69 -20.62 7.28
N CYS A 273 -15.06 -20.77 8.55
CA CYS A 273 -16.01 -21.77 8.98
C CYS A 273 -17.43 -21.41 8.52
N THR A 274 -17.98 -22.25 7.64
CA THR A 274 -19.41 -22.32 7.33
C THR A 274 -20.19 -22.73 8.58
N ASP A 275 -21.24 -22.00 8.91
CA ASP A 275 -22.09 -22.28 10.07
C ASP A 275 -22.73 -23.67 9.96
N SER A 276 -22.08 -24.67 10.55
CA SER A 276 -22.54 -26.06 10.60
C SER A 276 -23.28 -26.36 11.91
N ARG A 277 -23.68 -25.33 12.67
CA ARG A 277 -24.18 -25.48 14.05
C ARG A 277 -25.59 -24.94 14.31
N LEU A 278 -26.44 -24.86 13.28
CA LEU A 278 -27.89 -24.84 13.50
C LEU A 278 -28.46 -26.27 13.53
N SER A 279 -28.01 -27.05 14.50
CA SER A 279 -28.74 -28.21 15.04
C SER A 279 -28.26 -28.50 16.46
N ASN A 280 -28.54 -27.57 17.37
CA ASN A 280 -29.15 -27.82 18.69
C ASN A 280 -28.99 -26.59 19.59
N ASP A 281 -30.10 -26.24 20.24
CA ASP A 281 -30.30 -25.16 21.21
C ASP A 281 -29.14 -24.98 22.21
N ASP A 282 -28.71 -23.73 22.45
CA ASP A 282 -29.08 -22.95 23.63
C ASP A 282 -28.18 -21.71 23.86
N CYS A 283 -28.84 -20.61 24.27
CA CYS A 283 -28.33 -19.45 25.01
C CYS A 283 -27.39 -18.42 24.34
N ASP A 284 -28.05 -17.39 23.79
CA ASP A 284 -27.96 -15.96 24.16
C ASP A 284 -26.68 -15.43 24.84
N ASN A 285 -26.23 -14.28 24.31
CA ASN A 285 -25.37 -13.25 24.90
C ASN A 285 -23.83 -13.37 24.74
N LYS A 286 -23.29 -12.80 23.64
CA LYS A 286 -21.98 -12.09 23.58
C LYS A 286 -21.87 -11.24 22.29
N GLY A 287 -21.16 -10.11 22.43
CA GLY A 287 -21.26 -8.91 21.58
C GLY A 287 -20.83 -8.99 20.11
N GLU A 288 -21.12 -7.89 19.40
CA GLU A 288 -21.13 -7.63 17.95
C GLU A 288 -19.82 -7.86 17.13
N GLU A 289 -18.94 -8.81 17.46
CA GLU A 289 -17.73 -9.11 16.67
C GLU A 289 -17.70 -10.51 16.01
N GLU A 290 -18.72 -11.35 16.19
CA GLU A 290 -18.71 -12.76 15.75
C GLU A 290 -19.64 -13.04 14.55
N GLN A 291 -19.33 -12.50 13.36
CA GLN A 291 -19.97 -12.97 12.12
C GLN A 291 -18.93 -13.45 11.09
N PRO A 292 -19.06 -14.69 10.58
CA PRO A 292 -18.17 -15.22 9.54
C PRO A 292 -18.36 -14.45 8.22
N LEU A 293 -17.30 -14.36 7.42
CA LEU A 293 -17.25 -13.49 6.22
C LEU A 293 -17.85 -14.16 4.96
N ILE A 294 -18.08 -15.47 4.98
CA ILE A 294 -18.53 -16.25 3.80
C ILE A 294 -19.54 -17.31 4.27
N SER A 295 -20.82 -17.16 3.88
CA SER A 295 -21.82 -18.22 3.99
C SER A 295 -21.96 -18.92 2.64
N ILE A 296 -21.19 -19.98 2.39
CA ILE A 296 -21.45 -20.86 1.24
C ILE A 296 -22.40 -21.97 1.71
N THR A 297 -23.67 -21.87 1.31
CA THR A 297 -24.67 -22.92 1.51
C THR A 297 -24.36 -24.06 0.54
N VAL A 298 -23.66 -25.10 0.99
CA VAL A 298 -23.52 -26.33 0.19
C VAL A 298 -24.83 -27.11 0.31
N THR A 299 -25.74 -26.92 -0.63
CA THR A 299 -26.88 -27.82 -0.82
C THR A 299 -26.35 -29.17 -1.29
N LEU A 300 -26.25 -30.13 -0.39
CA LEU A 300 -26.10 -31.54 -0.75
C LEU A 300 -27.35 -31.97 -1.51
N ALA A 301 -27.22 -32.19 -2.82
CA ALA A 301 -28.28 -32.80 -3.61
C ALA A 301 -28.46 -34.29 -3.20
N PRO A 302 -29.71 -34.80 -3.18
CA PRO A 302 -30.05 -36.14 -2.70
C PRO A 302 -29.54 -37.29 -3.58
#